data_AF-A0A6N2SS71-F1
#
_entry.id   AF-A0A6N2SS71-F1
#
_cell.length_a   1.000
_cell.length_b   1.000
_cell.length_c   1.000
_cell.angle_alpha   90.00
_cell.angle_beta   90.00
_cell.angle_gamma   90.00
#
_symmetry.space_group_name_H-M   'P 1'
#
loop_
_entity.id
_entity.type
_entity.pdbx_description
1 polymer ?
#
loop_
_entity_poly.entity_id
_entity_poly.type
_entity_poly.pdbx_seq_one_letter_code
_entity_poly.pdbx_strand_id
1 'polypeptide(L)'
;MVGTVKWFDAKKGFGFIIVEDGTEVFVHQSNINMRGFRCLNEGDIVSLEVEEDISGKKKAVNVTTILAVKGIKRLLLLENHYLRIAKNDHKEIRYIVVDESNEMQTEEMTLAEVATYVGLNVDDCVYRMSDKNV
;
A
#
# COMPACT_ATOMS: atom_id res chain seq x y z
N MET A 1 -12.09 -1.22 -5.84
CA MET A 1 -11.97 -0.52 -4.53
C MET A 1 -10.50 -0.39 -4.17
N VAL A 2 -10.15 0.46 -3.19
CA VAL A 2 -8.76 0.64 -2.73
C VAL A 2 -8.60 0.08 -1.32
N GLY A 3 -7.40 -0.40 -0.99
CA GLY A 3 -7.04 -0.82 0.35
C GLY A 3 -5.55 -0.68 0.63
N THR A 4 -5.20 -0.76 1.91
CA THR A 4 -3.82 -0.74 2.41
C THR A 4 -3.43 -2.12 2.91
N VAL A 5 -2.28 -2.61 2.45
CA VAL A 5 -1.76 -3.91 2.89
C VAL A 5 -1.36 -3.82 4.36
N LYS A 6 -2.05 -4.57 5.23
CA LYS A 6 -1.74 -4.63 6.66
C LYS A 6 -0.46 -5.40 6.90
N TRP A 7 -0.35 -6.56 6.26
CA TRP A 7 0.83 -7.41 6.28
C TRP A 7 0.73 -8.44 5.16
N PHE A 8 1.87 -8.95 4.71
CA PHE A 8 1.95 -10.03 3.76
C PHE A 8 3.18 -10.90 4.04
N ASP A 9 2.97 -12.20 4.20
CA ASP A 9 4.05 -13.17 4.35
C ASP A 9 4.42 -13.69 2.96
N ALA A 10 5.49 -13.15 2.38
CA ALA A 10 5.97 -13.54 1.06
C ALA A 10 6.42 -15.01 0.97
N LYS A 11 6.85 -15.60 2.09
CA LYS A 11 7.27 -17.01 2.13
C LYS A 11 6.06 -17.94 2.09
N LYS A 12 4.98 -17.56 2.78
CA LYS A 12 3.73 -18.34 2.80
C LYS A 12 2.78 -17.99 1.66
N GLY A 13 2.93 -16.82 1.04
CA GLY A 13 2.14 -16.38 -0.10
C GLY A 13 0.75 -15.85 0.25
N PHE A 14 0.54 -15.32 1.47
CA PHE A 14 -0.74 -14.74 1.86
C PHE A 14 -0.59 -13.58 2.86
N GLY A 15 -1.66 -12.79 2.99
CA GLY A 15 -1.71 -11.62 3.87
C GLY A 15 -3.11 -11.07 4.06
N PHE A 16 -3.18 -9.85 4.59
CA PHE A 16 -4.43 -9.11 4.78
C PHE A 16 -4.31 -7.68 4.30
N ILE A 17 -5.42 -7.18 3.76
CA ILE A 17 -5.60 -5.80 3.28
C ILE A 17 -6.71 -5.16 4.12
N ILE A 18 -6.49 -3.96 4.62
CA ILE A 18 -7.55 -3.12 5.20
C ILE A 18 -8.16 -2.31 4.06
N VAL A 19 -9.46 -2.46 3.84
CA VAL A 19 -10.20 -1.62 2.88
C VAL A 19 -10.78 -0.38 3.58
N GLU A 20 -11.30 0.57 2.81
CA GLU A 20 -11.76 1.88 3.30
C GLU A 20 -12.77 1.83 4.46
N ASP A 21 -13.59 0.78 4.54
CA ASP A 21 -14.56 0.58 5.62
C ASP A 21 -13.94 0.00 6.92
N GLY A 22 -12.62 -0.20 6.94
CA GLY A 22 -11.86 -0.80 8.05
C GLY A 22 -11.88 -2.33 8.08
N THR A 23 -12.59 -3.00 7.17
CA THR A 23 -12.65 -4.47 7.11
C THR A 23 -11.30 -5.06 6.71
N GLU A 24 -10.89 -6.13 7.40
CA GLU A 24 -9.74 -6.93 6.99
C GLU A 24 -10.16 -7.98 5.95
N VAL A 25 -9.53 -7.93 4.78
CA VAL A 25 -9.80 -8.84 3.67
C VAL A 25 -8.58 -9.72 3.45
N PHE A 26 -8.79 -11.04 3.38
CA PHE A 26 -7.73 -12.00 3.13
C PHE A 26 -7.23 -11.90 1.68
N VAL A 27 -5.92 -11.96 1.46
CA VAL A 27 -5.32 -12.01 0.11
C VAL A 27 -4.36 -13.19 -0.02
N HIS A 28 -4.47 -13.93 -1.12
CA HIS A 28 -3.51 -14.96 -1.51
C HIS A 28 -2.72 -14.50 -2.75
N GLN A 29 -1.46 -14.93 -2.86
CA GLN A 29 -0.56 -14.52 -3.94
C GLN A 29 -1.10 -14.79 -5.36
N SER A 30 -1.94 -15.82 -5.52
CA SER A 30 -2.57 -16.13 -6.82
C SER A 30 -3.45 -15.01 -7.35
N ASN A 31 -3.99 -14.19 -6.44
CA ASN A 31 -4.89 -13.09 -6.76
C ASN A 31 -4.17 -11.76 -7.02
N ILE A 32 -2.83 -11.74 -6.90
CA ILE A 32 -2.02 -10.54 -7.13
C ILE A 32 -1.63 -10.47 -8.61
N ASN A 33 -2.06 -9.42 -9.29
CA ASN A 33 -1.73 -9.11 -10.68
C ASN A 33 -0.37 -8.41 -10.74
N MET A 34 0.70 -9.21 -10.80
CA MET A 34 2.07 -8.71 -10.93
C MET A 34 2.90 -9.65 -11.82
N ARG A 35 3.83 -9.09 -12.60
CA ARG A 35 4.81 -9.87 -13.35
C ARG A 35 5.93 -10.32 -12.43
N GLY A 36 6.31 -11.61 -12.49
CA GLY A 36 7.36 -12.17 -11.65
C GLY A 36 6.87 -12.61 -10.28
N PHE A 37 7.67 -12.37 -9.23
CA PHE A 37 7.34 -12.78 -7.87
C PHE A 37 6.21 -11.92 -7.30
N ARG A 38 5.07 -12.55 -7.00
CA ARG A 38 3.84 -11.89 -6.55
C ARG A 38 3.90 -11.64 -5.04
N CYS A 39 4.38 -10.47 -4.65
CA CYS A 39 4.40 -10.05 -3.25
C CYS A 39 3.83 -8.66 -3.04
N LEU A 40 3.41 -8.40 -1.80
CA LEU A 40 2.98 -7.11 -1.29
C LEU A 40 3.85 -6.75 -0.09
N ASN A 41 3.97 -5.45 0.20
CA ASN A 41 4.64 -4.95 1.39
C ASN A 41 3.61 -4.28 2.31
N GLU A 42 3.86 -4.34 3.62
CA GLU A 42 3.06 -3.58 4.59
C GLU A 42 3.05 -2.10 4.22
N GLY A 43 1.84 -1.53 4.19
CA GLY A 43 1.59 -0.15 3.81
C GLY A 43 1.36 0.10 2.31
N ASP A 44 1.61 -0.87 1.43
CA ASP A 44 1.33 -0.69 0.00
C ASP A 44 -0.16 -0.37 -0.21
N ILE A 45 -0.45 0.61 -1.07
CA ILE A 45 -1.82 0.91 -1.52
C ILE A 45 -2.10 0.07 -2.75
N VAL A 46 -3.22 -0.65 -2.73
CA VAL A 46 -3.60 -1.60 -3.77
C VAL A 46 -5.03 -1.36 -4.23
N SER A 47 -5.28 -1.58 -5.52
CA SER A 47 -6.63 -1.76 -6.06
C SER A 47 -6.99 -3.24 -5.93
N LEU A 48 -8.24 -3.52 -5.60
CA LEU A 48 -8.76 -4.86 -5.45
C LEU A 48 -10.26 -4.91 -5.73
N GLU A 49 -10.75 -6.13 -5.86
CA GLU A 49 -12.16 -6.51 -5.74
C GLU A 49 -12.30 -7.43 -4.53
N VAL A 50 -13.48 -7.45 -3.91
CA VAL A 50 -13.79 -8.32 -2.78
C VAL A 50 -14.82 -9.33 -3.21
N GLU A 51 -14.47 -10.60 -3.08
CA GLU A 51 -15.40 -11.71 -3.24
C GLU A 51 -15.67 -12.34 -1.88
N GLU A 52 -16.86 -12.91 -1.72
CA GLU A 52 -17.22 -13.72 -0.57
C GLU A 52 -17.23 -15.19 -1.00
N ASP A 53 -16.61 -16.07 -0.20
CA ASP A 53 -16.68 -17.51 -0.43
C ASP A 53 -17.99 -18.12 0.13
N ILE A 54 -18.23 -19.39 -0.16
CA ILE A 54 -19.41 -20.13 0.33
C ILE A 54 -19.53 -20.18 1.87
N SER A 55 -18.46 -19.86 2.59
CA SER A 55 -18.41 -19.84 4.05
C SER A 55 -18.61 -18.44 4.63
N GLY A 56 -18.87 -17.43 3.78
CA GLY A 56 -19.03 -16.04 4.18
C GLY A 56 -17.71 -15.28 4.39
N LYS A 57 -16.56 -15.86 4.01
CA LYS A 57 -15.26 -15.19 4.19
C LYS A 57 -14.95 -14.29 3.00
N LYS A 58 -14.60 -13.04 3.30
CA LYS A 58 -14.16 -12.05 2.31
C LYS A 58 -12.72 -12.31 1.89
N LYS A 59 -12.48 -12.36 0.58
CA LYS A 59 -11.16 -12.47 -0.04
C LYS A 59 -10.96 -11.37 -1.09
N ALA A 60 -9.72 -10.91 -1.22
CA ALA A 60 -9.31 -9.95 -2.21
C ALA A 60 -8.94 -10.70 -3.50
N VAL A 61 -9.51 -10.23 -4.62
CA VAL A 61 -9.23 -10.71 -5.98
C VAL A 61 -8.79 -9.55 -6.86
N ASN A 62 -8.18 -9.87 -8.00
CA ASN A 62 -7.69 -8.88 -8.98
C ASN A 62 -6.78 -7.80 -8.38
N VAL A 63 -5.96 -8.17 -7.39
CA VAL A 63 -5.18 -7.23 -6.56
C VAL A 63 -4.02 -6.66 -7.35
N THR A 64 -3.93 -5.34 -7.46
CA THR A 64 -2.84 -4.66 -8.18
C THR A 64 -2.31 -3.51 -7.35
N THR A 65 -0.99 -3.41 -7.20
CA THR A 65 -0.36 -2.31 -6.45
C THR A 65 -0.50 -0.99 -7.20
N ILE A 66 -1.12 0.00 -6.56
CA ILE A 66 -1.23 1.38 -7.04
C ILE A 66 0.02 2.16 -6.61
N LEU A 67 0.37 2.07 -5.32
CA LEU A 67 1.47 2.81 -4.72
C LEU A 67 2.28 1.90 -3.80
N ALA A 68 3.55 1.72 -4.14
CA ALA A 68 4.46 0.86 -3.39
C ALA A 68 5.33 1.68 -2.41
N VAL A 69 5.32 1.30 -1.14
CA VAL A 69 6.15 1.92 -0.09
C VAL A 69 7.63 1.87 -0.47
N LYS A 70 8.08 0.77 -1.07
CA LYS A 70 9.46 0.60 -1.52
C LYS A 70 9.86 1.60 -2.61
N GLY A 71 8.92 1.97 -3.49
CA GLY A 71 9.14 2.98 -4.52
C GLY A 71 9.36 4.35 -3.90
N ILE A 72 8.49 4.73 -2.96
CA ILE A 72 8.59 5.99 -2.22
C ILE A 72 9.89 6.08 -1.42
N LYS A 73 10.27 5.02 -0.70
CA LYS A 73 11.53 4.97 0.05
C LYS A 73 12.74 5.25 -0.86
N ARG A 74 12.73 4.78 -2.11
CA ARG A 74 13.81 5.06 -3.06
C ARG A 74 13.85 6.52 -3.49
N LEU A 75 12.71 7.18 -3.63
CA LEU A 75 12.65 8.60 -3.99
C LEU A 75 13.11 9.48 -2.83
N LEU A 76 12.68 9.18 -1.60
CA LEU A 76 13.13 9.89 -0.40
C LEU A 76 14.66 9.83 -0.23
N LEU A 77 15.26 8.67 -0.51
CA LEU A 77 16.71 8.48 -0.42
C LEU A 77 17.51 9.35 -1.40
N LEU A 78 16.91 9.88 -2.48
CA LEU A 78 17.61 10.80 -3.39
C LEU A 78 17.89 12.16 -2.73
N GLU A 79 17.08 12.53 -1.74
CA GLU A 79 17.16 13.79 -0.99
C GLU A 79 17.63 13.56 0.47
N ASN A 80 18.29 12.43 0.76
CA ASN A 80 18.70 12.02 2.12
C ASN A 80 17.56 11.99 3.15
N HIS A 81 16.35 11.72 2.69
CA HIS A 81 15.19 11.54 3.54
C HIS A 81 14.87 10.05 3.78
N TYR A 82 14.29 9.79 4.94
CA TYR A 82 13.89 8.46 5.39
C TYR A 82 12.44 8.49 5.89
N LEU A 83 11.83 7.30 5.89
CA LEU A 83 10.44 7.13 6.27
C LEU A 83 10.38 6.45 7.65
N ARG A 84 9.93 7.20 8.66
CA ARG A 84 9.60 6.66 9.98
C ARG A 84 8.15 6.20 10.00
N ILE A 85 7.90 5.02 10.54
CA ILE A 85 6.56 4.48 10.70
C ILE A 85 6.01 4.92 12.06
N ALA A 86 4.79 5.45 12.03
CA ALA A 86 3.97 5.76 13.19
C ALA A 86 2.63 4.99 13.10
N LYS A 87 1.87 5.00 14.19
CA LYS A 87 0.51 4.47 14.22
C LYS A 87 -0.38 5.46 14.95
N ASN A 88 -1.53 5.79 14.36
CA ASN A 88 -2.52 6.59 15.06
C ASN A 88 -3.23 5.76 16.15
N ASP A 89 -4.16 6.40 16.88
CA ASP A 89 -4.94 5.75 17.95
C ASP A 89 -5.74 4.53 17.46
N HIS A 90 -6.09 4.49 16.18
CA HIS A 90 -6.79 3.38 15.52
C HIS A 90 -5.84 2.30 14.97
N LYS A 91 -4.54 2.37 15.30
CA LYS A 91 -3.46 1.48 14.82
C LYS A 91 -3.25 1.49 13.31
N GLU A 92 -3.77 2.50 12.62
CA GLU A 92 -3.52 2.69 11.20
C GLU A 92 -2.11 3.20 11.00
N ILE A 93 -1.46 2.72 9.95
CA ILE A 93 -0.09 3.12 9.62
C ILE A 93 -0.10 4.59 9.21
N ARG A 94 0.82 5.35 9.80
CA ARG A 94 1.19 6.71 9.40
C ARG A 94 2.68 6.78 9.16
N TYR A 95 3.09 7.77 8.42
CA TYR A 95 4.46 7.99 7.99
C TYR A 95 4.89 9.39 8.36
N ILE A 96 6.15 9.50 8.73
CA ILE A 96 6.81 10.77 8.98
C ILE A 96 8.09 10.74 8.17
N VAL A 97 8.27 11.75 7.33
CA VAL A 97 9.53 11.99 6.64
C VAL A 97 10.51 12.60 7.65
N VAL A 98 11.68 11.98 7.76
CA VAL A 98 12.80 12.45 8.60
C VAL A 98 14.05 12.58 7.75
N ASP A 99 14.99 13.41 8.17
CA ASP A 99 16.31 13.51 7.55
C ASP A 99 17.33 12.51 8.14
N GLU A 100 18.59 12.64 7.74
CA GLU A 100 19.73 11.85 8.24
C GLU A 100 20.02 12.03 9.74
N SER A 101 19.63 13.17 10.31
CA SER A 101 19.71 13.46 11.74
C SER A 101 18.50 12.94 12.52
N ASN A 102 17.56 12.28 11.83
CA ASN A 102 16.27 11.83 12.35
C ASN A 102 15.38 13.01 12.84
N GLU A 103 15.59 14.21 12.30
CA GLU A 103 14.72 15.36 12.52
C GLU A 103 13.49 15.28 11.60
N MET A 104 12.33 15.63 12.15
CA MET A 104 11.06 15.54 11.44
C MET A 104 10.92 16.67 10.42
N GLN A 105 10.69 16.29 9.16
CA GLN A 105 10.44 17.20 8.04
C GLN A 105 8.94 17.39 7.78
N THR A 106 8.12 16.52 8.37
CA THR A 106 6.66 16.47 8.20
C THR A 106 6.00 16.04 9.50
N GLU A 107 4.71 16.33 9.65
CA GLU A 107 3.85 15.67 10.64
C GLU A 107 3.46 14.26 10.17
N GLU A 108 2.65 13.55 10.94
CA GLU A 108 2.11 12.24 10.54
C GLU A 108 1.24 12.35 9.29
N MET A 109 1.56 11.54 8.28
CA MET A 109 0.86 11.52 7.01
C MET A 109 0.62 10.09 6.49
N THR A 110 -0.32 9.96 5.56
CA THR A 110 -0.62 8.74 4.79
C THR A 110 0.42 8.51 3.69
N LEU A 111 0.47 7.30 3.12
CA LEU A 111 1.40 7.03 2.02
C LEU A 111 1.13 7.89 0.77
N ALA A 112 -0.14 8.22 0.49
CA ALA A 112 -0.53 9.07 -0.63
C ALA A 112 -0.01 10.51 -0.46
N GLU A 113 -0.04 11.03 0.77
CA GLU A 113 0.55 12.33 1.11
C GLU A 113 2.09 12.28 1.00
N VAL A 114 2.73 11.18 1.40
CA VAL A 114 4.19 11.02 1.17
C VAL A 114 4.50 10.98 -0.33
N ALA A 115 3.68 10.31 -1.16
CA ALA A 115 3.83 10.34 -2.61
C ALA A 115 3.78 11.78 -3.15
N THR A 116 2.83 12.58 -2.67
CA THR A 116 2.73 14.00 -3.03
C THR A 116 3.96 14.78 -2.59
N TYR A 117 4.46 14.53 -1.38
CA TYR A 117 5.68 15.13 -0.85
C TYR A 117 6.90 14.88 -1.75
N VAL A 118 7.04 13.66 -2.30
CA VAL A 118 8.12 13.32 -3.25
C VAL A 118 7.79 13.69 -4.71
N GLY A 119 6.75 14.48 -4.95
CA GLY A 119 6.40 14.98 -6.28
C GLY A 119 5.71 13.97 -7.20
N LEU A 120 5.17 12.86 -6.67
CA LEU A 120 4.36 11.94 -7.44
C LEU A 120 2.91 12.43 -7.51
N ASN A 121 2.37 12.51 -8.73
CA ASN A 121 0.94 12.72 -8.93
C ASN A 121 0.18 11.42 -8.68
N VAL A 122 -0.55 11.34 -7.56
CA VAL A 122 -1.27 10.14 -7.15
C VAL A 122 -2.50 9.89 -8.04
N ASP A 123 -3.08 10.94 -8.62
CA ASP A 123 -4.20 10.83 -9.56
C ASP A 123 -3.79 10.09 -10.84
N ASP A 124 -2.56 10.31 -11.32
CA ASP A 124 -2.01 9.59 -12.48
C ASP A 124 -1.74 8.11 -12.18
N CYS A 125 -1.44 7.76 -10.92
CA CYS A 125 -1.24 6.38 -10.48
C CYS A 125 -2.55 5.59 -10.47
N VAL A 126 -3.68 6.23 -10.13
CA VAL A 126 -5.01 5.61 -10.15
C VAL A 126 -5.55 5.53 -11.58
N TYR A 127 -5.37 6.57 -12.41
CA TYR A 127 -5.94 6.64 -13.77
C TYR A 127 -5.31 5.63 -14.75
N ARG A 128 -4.02 5.31 -14.60
CA ARG A 128 -3.35 4.29 -15.44
C ARG A 128 -3.88 2.87 -15.26
N MET A 129 -4.75 2.63 -14.28
CA MET A 129 -5.36 1.32 -14.04
C MET A 129 -6.74 1.15 -14.70
N SER A 130 -7.45 2.25 -15.00
CA SER A 130 -8.71 2.22 -15.77
C SER A 130 -8.49 1.89 -17.24
N ASP A 131 -7.35 2.28 -17.82
CA ASP A 131 -7.08 2.15 -19.27
C ASP A 131 -6.49 0.78 -19.68
N LYS A 132 -6.33 -0.17 -18.76
CA LYS A 132 -5.86 -1.54 -19.09
C LYS A 132 -6.99 -2.56 -19.25
N ASN A 133 -8.23 -2.10 -19.27
CA ASN A 133 -9.42 -2.91 -19.54
C ASN A 133 -10.00 -2.68 -20.96
N VAL A 134 -9.18 -2.27 -21.94
CA VAL A 134 -9.52 -2.25 -23.37
C VAL A 134 -8.58 -3.17 -24.15
#